data_AF-A0A1T5G8R8-F1
#
_entry.id   AF-A0A1T5G8R8-F1
#
_cell.length_a   1.000
_cell.length_b   1.000
_cell.length_c   1.000
_cell.angle_alpha   90.00
_cell.angle_beta   90.00
_cell.angle_gamma   90.00
#
_symmetry.space_group_name_H-M   'P 1'
#
loop_
_entity.id
_entity.type
_entity.pdbx_description
1 polymer ?
#
loop_
_entity_poly.entity_id
_entity_poly.type
_entity_poly.pdbx_seq_one_letter_code
_entity_poly.pdbx_strand_id
1 'polypeptide(L)'
;MKVFQTLFCLGLFAFPVAKAQSQVDTEKAYVTTITKRSDKILAELQLADSVKYRQVRSIMVKQYLDLNNLQQQKNAEQVEQKRAELHKGYISKLSAELTPAEVEKIKDGMTYGVLPVTYKAYTDMIPALKDEEKAQIMSWLTEARELAMDGGSSEEKHKVFGKYKGRINNYLSGRGYNIQEERKNWEARIKASKPNGR
;
A
#
# COMPACT_ATOMS: atom_id res chain seq x y z
N MET A 1 -36.69 9.81 -72.38
CA MET A 1 -35.66 8.89 -71.83
C MET A 1 -34.27 9.52 -71.95
N LYS A 2 -33.74 10.09 -70.87
CA LYS A 2 -32.29 10.23 -70.59
C LYS A 2 -32.13 10.22 -69.08
N VAL A 3 -31.29 9.31 -68.60
CA VAL A 3 -31.15 8.87 -67.21
C VAL A 3 -30.17 9.80 -66.48
N PHE A 4 -30.56 10.33 -65.32
CA PHE A 4 -29.68 11.03 -64.40
C PHE A 4 -29.02 10.00 -63.48
N GLN A 5 -27.69 9.94 -63.49
CA GLN A 5 -26.90 9.02 -62.68
C GLN A 5 -26.35 9.78 -61.47
N THR A 6 -26.99 9.58 -60.32
CA THR A 6 -26.55 10.14 -59.03
C THR A 6 -25.43 9.26 -58.46
N LEU A 7 -24.22 9.81 -58.37
CA LEU A 7 -23.09 9.17 -57.68
C LEU A 7 -23.33 9.20 -56.15
N PHE A 8 -23.31 8.02 -55.54
CA PHE A 8 -23.27 7.81 -54.10
C PHE A 8 -21.81 7.50 -53.72
N CYS A 9 -21.07 8.46 -53.16
CA CYS A 9 -19.76 8.20 -52.57
C CYS A 9 -19.91 8.13 -51.05
N LEU A 10 -19.69 6.91 -50.53
CA LEU A 10 -19.56 6.58 -49.12
C LEU A 10 -18.52 7.49 -48.43
N GLY A 11 -18.94 8.20 -47.40
CA GLY A 11 -18.04 8.78 -46.41
C GLY A 11 -17.47 7.66 -45.52
N LEU A 12 -16.16 7.41 -45.63
CA LEU A 12 -15.40 6.65 -44.65
C LEU A 12 -15.31 7.45 -43.34
N PHE A 13 -16.14 7.09 -42.36
CA PHE A 13 -15.95 7.52 -40.98
C PHE A 13 -14.68 6.84 -40.42
N ALA A 14 -13.60 7.59 -40.30
CA ALA A 14 -12.41 7.16 -39.57
C ALA A 14 -12.71 7.17 -38.07
N PHE A 15 -13.02 6.00 -37.51
CA PHE A 15 -13.31 5.82 -36.09
C PHE A 15 -12.05 5.92 -35.21
N PRO A 16 -12.17 6.40 -33.95
CA PRO A 16 -11.06 6.63 -33.02
C PRO A 16 -10.57 5.33 -32.34
N VAL A 17 -10.21 4.31 -33.11
CA VAL A 17 -9.75 3.00 -32.60
C VAL A 17 -8.44 3.11 -31.80
N ALA A 18 -7.54 4.02 -32.19
CA ALA A 18 -6.21 4.15 -31.59
C ALA A 18 -6.24 4.57 -30.10
N LYS A 19 -7.18 5.42 -29.68
CA LYS A 19 -7.29 5.86 -28.28
C LYS A 19 -7.92 4.80 -27.36
N ALA A 20 -8.88 4.04 -27.88
CA ALA A 20 -9.49 2.94 -27.12
C ALA A 20 -8.50 1.80 -26.90
N GLN A 21 -7.73 1.45 -27.93
CA GLN A 21 -6.69 0.41 -27.83
C GLN A 21 -5.61 0.80 -26.81
N SER A 22 -5.11 2.04 -26.84
CA SER A 22 -4.06 2.49 -25.91
C SER A 22 -4.50 2.52 -24.44
N GLN A 23 -5.78 2.83 -24.18
CA GLN A 23 -6.35 2.80 -22.83
C GLN A 23 -6.47 1.36 -22.30
N VAL A 24 -6.95 0.43 -23.13
CA VAL A 24 -7.03 -1.00 -22.79
C VAL A 24 -5.65 -1.59 -22.51
N ASP A 25 -4.65 -1.23 -23.32
CA ASP A 25 -3.27 -1.69 -23.13
C ASP A 25 -2.66 -1.17 -21.81
N THR A 26 -2.98 0.09 -21.44
CA THR A 26 -2.54 0.69 -20.17
C THR A 26 -3.17 -0.01 -18.97
N GLU A 27 -4.47 -0.29 -19.00
CA GLU A 27 -5.18 -1.00 -17.94
C GLU A 27 -4.63 -2.43 -17.77
N LYS A 28 -4.39 -3.14 -18.88
CA LYS A 28 -3.80 -4.49 -18.86
C LYS A 28 -2.39 -4.50 -18.26
N ALA A 29 -1.56 -3.51 -18.59
CA ALA A 29 -0.23 -3.34 -18.00
C ALA A 29 -0.30 -3.06 -16.49
N TYR A 30 -1.27 -2.23 -16.06
CA TYR A 30 -1.50 -1.95 -14.65
C TYR A 30 -1.94 -3.21 -13.89
N VAL A 31 -2.95 -3.94 -14.38
CA VAL A 31 -3.43 -5.20 -13.80
C VAL A 31 -2.29 -6.20 -13.65
N THR A 32 -1.43 -6.32 -14.67
CA THR A 32 -0.25 -7.20 -14.63
C THR A 32 0.70 -6.81 -13.49
N THR A 33 0.93 -5.51 -13.30
CA THR A 33 1.83 -4.97 -12.28
C THR A 33 1.32 -5.25 -10.87
N ILE A 34 0.04 -4.95 -10.59
CA ILE A 34 -0.56 -5.19 -9.27
C ILE A 34 -0.76 -6.68 -8.98
N THR A 35 -0.93 -7.52 -10.02
CA THR A 35 -0.97 -8.98 -9.88
C THR A 35 0.39 -9.49 -9.39
N LYS A 36 1.48 -9.13 -10.08
CA LYS A 36 2.85 -9.50 -9.66
C LYS A 36 3.18 -8.99 -8.25
N ARG A 37 2.74 -7.78 -7.91
CA ARG A 37 2.91 -7.23 -6.56
C ARG A 37 2.16 -8.07 -5.52
N SER A 38 0.92 -8.43 -5.80
CA SER A 38 0.09 -9.26 -4.92
C SER A 38 0.69 -10.66 -4.77
N ASP A 39 1.14 -11.28 -5.87
CA ASP A 39 1.82 -12.59 -5.84
C ASP A 39 3.07 -12.55 -4.95
N LYS A 40 3.88 -11.48 -5.05
CA LYS A 40 5.09 -11.29 -4.23
C LYS A 40 4.76 -11.22 -2.73
N ILE A 41 3.73 -10.48 -2.36
CA ILE A 41 3.28 -10.38 -0.95
C ILE A 41 2.79 -11.75 -0.47
N LEU A 42 1.96 -12.43 -1.27
CA LEU A 42 1.40 -13.73 -0.89
C LEU A 42 2.45 -14.85 -0.79
N ALA A 43 3.54 -14.76 -1.53
CA ALA A 43 4.64 -15.70 -1.42
C ALA A 43 5.24 -15.73 0.00
N GLU A 44 5.22 -14.60 0.73
CA GLU A 44 5.70 -14.51 2.11
C GLU A 44 4.80 -15.24 3.13
N LEU A 45 3.54 -15.50 2.76
CA LEU A 45 2.59 -16.23 3.62
C LEU A 45 2.75 -17.75 3.49
N GLN A 46 3.44 -18.25 2.44
CA GLN A 46 3.65 -19.68 2.20
C GLN A 46 2.34 -20.51 2.20
N LEU A 47 1.27 -19.97 1.63
CA LEU A 47 -0.01 -20.64 1.53
C LEU A 47 0.10 -21.90 0.65
N ALA A 48 -0.10 -23.08 1.24
CA ALA A 48 -0.07 -24.35 0.50
C ALA A 48 -1.30 -24.56 -0.40
N ASP A 49 -2.45 -24.03 0.00
CA ASP A 49 -3.70 -24.14 -0.75
C ASP A 49 -3.71 -23.18 -1.95
N SER A 50 -3.57 -23.74 -3.15
CA SER A 50 -3.55 -22.97 -4.40
C SER A 50 -4.88 -22.28 -4.73
N VAL A 51 -6.02 -22.83 -4.27
CA VAL A 51 -7.35 -22.21 -4.47
C VAL A 51 -7.43 -20.97 -3.61
N LYS A 52 -7.13 -21.10 -2.32
CA LYS A 52 -7.06 -19.97 -1.39
C LYS A 52 -6.08 -18.90 -1.86
N TYR A 53 -4.89 -19.29 -2.33
CA TYR A 53 -3.91 -18.35 -2.88
C TYR A 53 -4.50 -17.50 -4.03
N ARG A 54 -5.18 -18.14 -5.00
CA ARG A 54 -5.80 -17.43 -6.12
C ARG A 54 -6.94 -16.51 -5.66
N GLN A 55 -7.72 -16.94 -4.68
CA GLN A 55 -8.85 -16.20 -4.11
C GLN A 55 -8.35 -14.92 -3.40
N VAL A 56 -7.36 -15.06 -2.52
CA VAL A 56 -6.74 -13.93 -1.83
C VAL A 56 -6.07 -12.98 -2.83
N ARG A 57 -5.36 -13.49 -3.83
CA ARG A 57 -4.79 -12.67 -4.90
C ARG A 57 -5.84 -11.85 -5.62
N SER A 58 -6.97 -12.46 -5.95
CA SER A 58 -8.09 -11.76 -6.60
C SER A 58 -8.62 -10.63 -5.73
N ILE A 59 -8.77 -10.86 -4.42
CA ILE A 59 -9.18 -9.83 -3.45
C ILE A 59 -8.18 -8.66 -3.43
N MET A 60 -6.88 -8.95 -3.37
CA MET A 60 -5.81 -7.92 -3.35
C MET A 60 -5.76 -7.11 -4.66
N VAL A 61 -5.78 -7.78 -5.81
CA VAL A 61 -5.78 -7.13 -7.13
C VAL A 61 -7.00 -6.23 -7.29
N LYS A 62 -8.17 -6.71 -6.87
CA LYS A 62 -9.39 -5.91 -6.92
C LYS A 62 -9.27 -4.66 -6.03
N GLN A 63 -8.73 -4.77 -4.82
CA GLN A 63 -8.54 -3.61 -3.94
C GLN A 63 -7.64 -2.54 -4.58
N TYR A 64 -6.53 -2.94 -5.20
CA TYR A 64 -5.67 -2.01 -5.93
C TYR A 64 -6.41 -1.30 -7.07
N LEU A 65 -7.20 -2.04 -7.86
CA LEU A 65 -8.01 -1.46 -8.94
C LEU A 65 -9.05 -0.48 -8.41
N ASP A 66 -9.79 -0.87 -7.38
CA ASP A 66 -10.84 -0.05 -6.78
C ASP A 66 -10.27 1.26 -6.23
N LEU A 67 -9.14 1.21 -5.52
CA LEU A 67 -8.44 2.39 -4.99
C LEU A 67 -7.91 3.30 -6.11
N ASN A 68 -7.33 2.72 -7.17
CA ASN A 68 -6.83 3.48 -8.33
C ASN A 68 -7.98 4.19 -9.05
N ASN A 69 -9.11 3.52 -9.25
CA ASN A 69 -10.30 4.12 -9.85
C ASN A 69 -10.92 5.20 -8.96
N LEU A 70 -10.87 5.00 -7.64
CA LEU A 70 -11.34 5.98 -6.68
C LEU A 70 -10.51 7.27 -6.71
N GLN A 71 -9.18 7.16 -6.83
CA GLN A 71 -8.28 8.31 -6.89
C GLN A 71 -8.49 9.21 -8.12
N GLN A 72 -9.08 8.68 -9.18
CA GLN A 72 -9.42 9.46 -10.39
C GLN A 72 -10.68 10.31 -10.22
N GLN A 73 -11.44 10.11 -9.13
CA GLN A 73 -12.66 10.88 -8.85
C GLN A 73 -12.30 12.26 -8.26
N LYS A 74 -13.09 13.29 -8.61
CA LYS A 74 -12.80 14.69 -8.23
C LYS A 74 -13.46 15.14 -6.93
N ASN A 75 -14.50 14.45 -6.47
CA ASN A 75 -15.22 14.83 -5.25
C ASN A 75 -14.54 14.21 -4.03
N ALA A 76 -13.85 15.04 -3.23
CA ALA A 76 -13.08 14.59 -2.07
C ALA A 76 -13.91 13.90 -0.99
N GLU A 77 -15.10 14.43 -0.67
CA GLU A 77 -15.96 13.85 0.39
C GLU A 77 -16.47 12.46 -0.02
N GLN A 78 -16.95 12.35 -1.26
CA GLN A 78 -17.40 11.06 -1.81
C GLN A 78 -16.23 10.06 -1.92
N VAL A 79 -15.03 10.55 -2.21
CA VAL A 79 -13.82 9.72 -2.27
C VAL A 79 -13.51 9.13 -0.89
N GLU A 80 -13.53 9.94 0.17
CA GLU A 80 -13.21 9.44 1.51
C GLU A 80 -14.27 8.46 2.04
N GLN A 81 -15.56 8.70 1.78
CA GLN A 81 -16.63 7.76 2.14
C GLN A 81 -16.44 6.40 1.44
N LYS A 82 -16.25 6.39 0.12
CA LYS A 82 -16.02 5.16 -0.64
C LYS A 82 -14.72 4.47 -0.24
N ARG A 83 -13.67 5.22 0.12
CA ARG A 83 -12.41 4.65 0.61
C ARG A 83 -12.66 3.84 1.89
N ALA A 84 -13.42 4.38 2.82
CA ALA A 84 -13.78 3.68 4.07
C ALA A 84 -14.61 2.41 3.80
N GLU A 85 -15.54 2.45 2.84
CA GLU A 85 -16.32 1.27 2.42
C GLU A 85 -15.43 0.20 1.80
N LEU A 86 -14.53 0.58 0.88
CA LEU A 86 -13.55 -0.32 0.26
C LEU A 86 -12.65 -0.95 1.31
N HIS A 87 -12.13 -0.15 2.24
CA HIS A 87 -11.30 -0.62 3.35
C HIS A 87 -12.02 -1.70 4.16
N LYS A 88 -13.23 -1.41 4.65
CA LYS A 88 -14.02 -2.36 5.45
C LYS A 88 -14.29 -3.64 4.67
N GLY A 89 -14.71 -3.51 3.40
CA GLY A 89 -14.97 -4.64 2.53
C GLY A 89 -13.74 -5.49 2.26
N TYR A 90 -12.58 -4.86 2.10
CA TYR A 90 -11.30 -5.54 1.88
C TYR A 90 -10.88 -6.37 3.10
N ILE A 91 -10.87 -5.76 4.29
CA ILE A 91 -10.50 -6.46 5.53
C ILE A 91 -11.47 -7.60 5.83
N SER A 92 -12.77 -7.40 5.60
CA SER A 92 -13.76 -8.47 5.77
C SER A 92 -13.51 -9.65 4.83
N LYS A 93 -13.20 -9.39 3.55
CA LYS A 93 -12.93 -10.46 2.57
C LYS A 93 -11.64 -11.21 2.88
N LEU A 94 -10.58 -10.51 3.28
CA LEU A 94 -9.34 -11.16 3.70
C LEU A 94 -9.55 -12.03 4.94
N SER A 95 -10.26 -11.52 5.93
CA SER A 95 -10.49 -12.23 7.21
C SER A 95 -11.38 -13.48 7.06
N ALA A 96 -12.11 -13.60 5.95
CA ALA A 96 -12.84 -14.83 5.63
C ALA A 96 -11.92 -15.94 5.11
N GLU A 97 -10.77 -15.59 4.53
CA GLU A 97 -9.84 -16.53 3.90
C GLU A 97 -8.60 -16.83 4.77
N LEU A 98 -8.21 -15.87 5.62
CA LEU A 98 -6.93 -15.81 6.30
C LEU A 98 -7.08 -15.66 7.81
N THR A 99 -6.07 -16.13 8.54
CA THR A 99 -5.93 -15.85 9.97
C THR A 99 -5.61 -14.37 10.21
N PRO A 100 -5.88 -13.83 11.41
CA PRO A 100 -5.53 -12.45 11.74
C PRO A 100 -4.05 -12.12 11.47
N ALA A 101 -3.13 -13.04 11.79
CA ALA A 101 -1.70 -12.82 11.56
C ALA A 101 -1.32 -12.75 10.07
N GLU A 102 -1.99 -13.52 9.21
CA GLU A 102 -1.78 -13.46 7.76
C GLU A 102 -2.35 -12.18 7.14
N VAL A 103 -3.50 -11.70 7.64
CA VAL A 103 -4.07 -10.39 7.26
C VAL A 103 -3.07 -9.29 7.60
N GLU A 104 -2.47 -9.32 8.79
CA GLU A 104 -1.45 -8.35 9.20
C GLU A 104 -0.22 -8.36 8.28
N LYS A 105 0.26 -9.54 7.87
CA LYS A 105 1.35 -9.67 6.88
C LYS A 105 0.99 -9.06 5.53
N ILE A 106 -0.25 -9.22 5.07
CA ILE A 106 -0.71 -8.58 3.83
C ILE A 106 -0.68 -7.07 3.96
N LYS A 107 -1.21 -6.52 5.06
CA LYS A 107 -1.17 -5.07 5.33
C LYS A 107 0.26 -4.54 5.33
N ASP A 108 1.18 -5.27 5.97
CA ASP A 108 2.61 -4.92 5.98
C ASP A 108 3.19 -4.95 4.55
N GLY A 109 2.94 -5.99 3.76
CA GLY A 109 3.41 -6.09 2.38
C GLY A 109 2.88 -4.97 1.48
N MET A 110 1.60 -4.59 1.64
CA MET A 110 0.98 -3.49 0.90
C MET A 110 1.57 -2.11 1.25
N THR A 111 2.22 -2.02 2.41
CA THR A 111 2.83 -0.81 2.98
C THR A 111 4.35 -0.92 3.12
N TYR A 112 4.97 -1.82 2.35
CA TYR A 112 6.43 -1.96 2.25
C TYR A 112 7.13 -2.37 3.56
N GLY A 113 6.41 -3.02 4.49
CA GLY A 113 6.94 -3.43 5.78
C GLY A 113 7.36 -2.27 6.68
N VAL A 114 6.83 -1.05 6.43
CA VAL A 114 7.28 0.15 7.16
C VAL A 114 6.96 0.06 8.64
N LEU A 115 5.82 -0.51 9.04
CA LEU A 115 5.46 -0.72 10.45
C LEU A 115 6.51 -1.55 11.18
N PRO A 116 6.77 -2.83 10.82
CA PRO A 116 7.69 -3.66 11.58
C PRO A 116 9.12 -3.11 11.58
N VAL A 117 9.59 -2.55 10.44
CA VAL A 117 10.91 -1.93 10.35
C VAL A 117 11.03 -0.71 11.26
N THR A 118 10.01 0.15 11.27
CA THR A 118 10.01 1.37 12.09
C THR A 118 9.92 1.03 13.58
N TYR A 119 9.06 0.08 13.94
CA TYR A 119 8.93 -0.37 15.33
C TYR A 119 10.26 -0.90 15.86
N LYS A 120 10.91 -1.81 15.10
CA LYS A 120 12.23 -2.35 15.44
C LYS A 120 13.28 -1.24 15.58
N ALA A 121 13.28 -0.26 14.68
CA ALA A 121 14.22 0.85 14.76
C ALA A 121 14.06 1.66 16.05
N TYR A 122 12.83 1.93 16.51
CA TYR A 122 12.60 2.63 17.78
C TYR A 122 13.07 1.80 18.98
N THR A 123 12.75 0.51 19.03
CA THR A 123 13.12 -0.36 20.15
C THR A 123 14.62 -0.65 20.21
N ASP A 124 15.28 -0.79 19.07
CA ASP A 124 16.74 -0.92 19.00
C ASP A 124 17.46 0.40 19.36
N MET A 125 16.90 1.54 18.92
CA MET A 125 17.48 2.87 19.14
C MET A 125 17.40 3.26 20.62
N ILE A 126 16.28 2.97 21.26
CA ILE A 126 16.01 3.30 22.67
C ILE A 126 15.66 2.02 23.44
N PRO A 127 16.66 1.23 23.88
CA PRO A 127 16.43 -0.01 24.62
C PRO A 127 15.70 0.20 25.95
N ALA A 128 15.78 1.42 26.50
CA ALA A 128 15.15 1.83 27.76
C ALA A 128 13.67 2.24 27.61
N LEU A 129 13.04 2.03 26.43
CA LEU A 129 11.60 2.24 26.27
C LEU A 129 10.82 1.34 27.24
N LYS A 130 9.87 1.95 27.94
CA LYS A 130 8.93 1.25 28.79
C LYS A 130 7.87 0.55 27.94
N ASP A 131 7.17 -0.41 28.53
CA ASP A 131 6.22 -1.24 27.79
C ASP A 131 4.99 -0.44 27.33
N GLU A 132 4.55 0.56 28.10
CA GLU A 132 3.48 1.47 27.68
C GLU A 132 3.88 2.33 26.47
N GLU A 133 5.15 2.72 26.37
CA GLU A 133 5.66 3.51 25.25
C GLU A 133 5.78 2.65 24.00
N LYS A 134 6.27 1.42 24.14
CA LYS A 134 6.28 0.43 23.04
C LYS A 134 4.86 0.17 22.53
N ALA A 135 3.89 -0.01 23.42
CA ALA A 135 2.49 -0.21 23.05
C ALA A 135 1.93 1.01 22.29
N GLN A 136 2.24 2.23 22.75
CA GLN A 136 1.79 3.45 22.08
C GLN A 136 2.42 3.63 20.69
N ILE A 137 3.72 3.33 20.54
CA ILE A 137 4.41 3.34 19.24
C ILE A 137 3.75 2.33 18.30
N MET A 138 3.51 1.10 18.78
CA MET A 138 2.85 0.06 17.97
C MET A 138 1.46 0.53 17.52
N SER A 139 0.63 1.02 18.45
CA SER A 139 -0.71 1.53 18.14
C SER A 139 -0.71 2.59 17.05
N TRP A 140 0.19 3.59 17.14
CA TRP A 140 0.29 4.65 16.13
C TRP A 140 0.82 4.16 14.80
N LEU A 141 1.77 3.22 14.79
CA LEU A 141 2.24 2.65 13.53
C LEU A 141 1.17 1.75 12.87
N THR A 142 0.37 1.04 13.67
CA THR A 142 -0.80 0.29 13.18
C THR A 142 -1.81 1.23 12.54
N GLU A 143 -2.17 2.33 13.21
CA GLU A 143 -3.06 3.35 12.65
C GLU A 143 -2.50 3.94 11.35
N ALA A 144 -1.20 4.27 11.32
CA ALA A 144 -0.53 4.75 10.11
C ALA A 144 -0.60 3.74 8.96
N ARG A 145 -0.48 2.45 9.26
CA ARG A 145 -0.53 1.37 8.25
C ARG A 145 -1.93 1.23 7.67
N GLU A 146 -2.98 1.30 8.49
CA GLU A 146 -4.37 1.27 8.03
C GLU A 146 -4.66 2.42 7.07
N LEU A 147 -4.20 3.64 7.39
CA LEU A 147 -4.34 4.80 6.49
C LEU A 147 -3.48 4.69 5.24
N ALA A 148 -2.24 4.19 5.37
CA ALA A 148 -1.31 4.10 4.26
C ALA A 148 -1.75 3.05 3.24
N MET A 149 -2.28 1.90 3.64
CA MET A 149 -2.62 0.85 2.68
C MET A 149 -3.66 1.28 1.63
N ASP A 150 -4.50 2.26 1.97
CA ASP A 150 -5.50 2.88 1.09
C ASP A 150 -4.95 4.04 0.24
N GLY A 151 -3.68 4.39 0.39
CA GLY A 151 -2.98 5.36 -0.47
C GLY A 151 -2.69 4.78 -1.87
N GLY A 152 -2.74 5.63 -2.90
CA GLY A 152 -2.57 5.21 -4.29
C GLY A 152 -1.12 5.09 -4.72
N SER A 153 -0.23 5.93 -4.18
CA SER A 153 1.20 5.93 -4.52
C SER A 153 2.10 5.49 -3.36
N SER A 154 3.33 5.08 -3.69
CA SER A 154 4.36 4.80 -2.69
C SER A 154 4.68 6.05 -1.85
N GLU A 155 4.72 7.22 -2.48
CA GLU A 155 5.02 8.48 -1.81
C GLU A 155 3.96 8.85 -0.77
N GLU A 156 2.68 8.73 -1.13
CA GLU A 156 1.55 8.96 -0.22
C GLU A 156 1.64 8.05 1.01
N LYS A 157 1.95 6.77 0.80
CA LYS A 157 2.16 5.78 1.87
C LYS A 157 3.26 6.22 2.83
N HIS A 158 4.42 6.60 2.30
CA HIS A 158 5.53 7.05 3.12
C HIS A 158 5.24 8.37 3.84
N LYS A 159 4.46 9.28 3.22
CA LYS A 159 4.03 10.54 3.83
C LYS A 159 3.15 10.29 5.06
N VAL A 160 2.23 9.33 5.01
CA VAL A 160 1.41 8.94 6.16
C VAL A 160 2.32 8.48 7.31
N PHE A 161 3.17 7.49 7.08
CA PHE A 161 4.11 7.02 8.12
C PHE A 161 5.04 8.14 8.63
N GLY A 162 5.48 9.06 7.76
CA GLY A 162 6.29 10.21 8.15
C GLY A 162 5.62 11.08 9.22
N LYS A 163 4.31 11.36 9.07
CA LYS A 163 3.54 12.11 10.07
C LYS A 163 3.50 11.39 11.42
N TYR A 164 3.26 10.09 11.43
CA TYR A 164 3.21 9.31 12.67
C TYR A 164 4.59 9.14 13.32
N LYS A 165 5.67 9.02 12.54
CA LYS A 165 7.05 9.06 13.07
C LYS A 165 7.36 10.40 13.75
N GLY A 166 6.91 11.51 13.17
CA GLY A 166 6.99 12.83 13.82
C GLY A 166 6.23 12.88 15.15
N ARG A 167 5.00 12.35 15.17
CA ARG A 167 4.19 12.23 16.39
C ARG A 167 4.88 11.40 17.47
N ILE A 168 5.45 10.24 17.10
CA ILE A 168 6.21 9.37 18.01
C ILE A 168 7.42 10.11 18.58
N ASN A 169 8.21 10.80 17.74
CA ASN A 169 9.37 11.55 18.21
C ASN A 169 8.97 12.63 19.23
N ASN A 170 7.90 13.38 18.97
CA ASN A 170 7.42 14.40 19.90
C ASN A 170 6.94 13.79 21.23
N TYR A 171 6.24 12.65 21.16
CA TYR A 171 5.81 11.91 22.34
C TYR A 171 6.98 11.45 23.20
N LEU A 172 8.01 10.85 22.60
CA LEU A 172 9.18 10.36 23.32
C LEU A 172 10.03 11.52 23.88
N SER A 173 10.24 12.59 23.11
CA SER A 173 10.90 13.80 23.62
C SER A 173 10.17 14.39 24.82
N GLY A 174 8.83 14.43 24.78
CA GLY A 174 8.00 14.88 25.91
C GLY A 174 8.09 14.00 27.15
N ARG A 175 8.64 12.78 27.01
CA ARG A 175 8.89 11.84 28.12
C ARG A 175 10.35 11.83 28.58
N GLY A 176 11.16 12.75 28.07
CA GLY A 176 12.54 12.96 28.51
C GLY A 176 13.59 12.24 27.68
N TYR A 177 13.22 11.53 26.62
CA TYR A 177 14.19 10.91 25.71
C TYR A 177 14.86 11.97 24.82
N ASN A 178 16.19 12.02 24.82
CA ASN A 178 16.94 12.82 23.86
C ASN A 178 17.13 12.03 22.56
N ILE A 179 16.21 12.18 21.61
CA ILE A 179 16.19 11.39 20.37
C ILE A 179 17.47 11.54 19.52
N GLN A 180 18.11 12.71 19.54
CA GLN A 180 19.36 12.93 18.80
C GLN A 180 20.52 12.15 19.43
N GLU A 181 20.60 12.15 20.76
CA GLU A 181 21.60 11.41 21.51
C GLU A 181 21.38 9.89 21.42
N GLU A 182 20.13 9.44 21.54
CA GLU A 182 19.78 8.02 21.38
C GLU A 182 20.15 7.50 19.99
N ARG A 183 19.92 8.30 18.95
CA ARG A 183 20.37 7.99 17.58
C ARG A 183 21.89 7.85 17.51
N LYS A 184 22.65 8.80 18.06
CA LYS A 184 24.11 8.75 18.08
C LYS A 184 24.61 7.50 18.80
N ASN A 185 24.02 7.18 19.95
CA ASN A 185 24.36 6.00 20.74
C ASN A 185 24.05 4.72 19.98
N TRP A 186 22.89 4.65 19.32
CA TRP A 186 22.49 3.51 18.49
C TRP A 186 23.42 3.29 17.30
N GLU A 187 23.81 4.36 16.59
CA GLU A 187 24.78 4.29 15.49
C GLU A 187 26.14 3.78 15.96
N ALA A 188 26.60 4.22 17.14
CA ALA A 188 27.81 3.71 17.77
C ALA A 188 27.71 2.20 18.09
N ARG A 189 26.57 1.74 18.61
CA ARG A 189 26.30 0.30 18.86
C ARG A 189 26.31 -0.52 17.56
N ILE A 190 25.72 0.00 16.47
CA ILE A 190 25.75 -0.65 15.15
C ILE A 190 27.18 -0.72 14.62
N LYS A 191 27.96 0.36 14.73
CA LYS A 191 29.35 0.38 14.26
C LYS A 191 30.22 -0.62 15.03
N ALA A 192 30.03 -0.74 16.34
CA ALA A 192 30.78 -1.67 17.19
C ALA A 192 30.40 -3.14 16.96
N SER A 193 29.16 -3.42 16.51
CA SER A 193 28.68 -4.80 16.25
C SER A 193 28.99 -5.31 14.85
N LYS A 194 29.41 -4.46 13.91
CA LYS A 194 29.94 -4.90 12.62
C LYS A 194 31.34 -5.48 12.84
N PRO A 195 31.60 -6.77 12.55
CA PRO A 195 32.96 -7.30 12.61
C PRO A 195 33.82 -6.52 11.61
N ASN A 196 35.00 -6.08 12.05
CA ASN A 196 36.03 -5.55 11.15
C ASN A 196 36.35 -6.63 10.10
N GLY A 197 35.88 -6.44 8.87
CA GLY A 197 36.30 -7.17 7.68
C GLY A 197 36.21 -8.70 7.74
N ARG A 198 35.14 -9.26 7.19
CA ARG A 198 35.23 -10.47 6.35
C ARG A 198 34.39 -10.25 5.11
#